data_AF-A0AAF0LPH2-F1
#
_entry.id   AF-A0AAF0LPH2-F1
#
_cell.length_a   1.000
_cell.length_b   1.000
_cell.length_c   1.000
_cell.angle_alpha   90.00
_cell.angle_beta   90.00
_cell.angle_gamma   90.00
#
_symmetry.space_group_name_H-M   'P 1'
#
loop_
_entity.id
_entity.type
_entity.pdbx_description
1 polymer ?
#
loop_
_entity_poly.entity_id
_entity_poly.type
_entity_poly.pdbx_seq_one_letter_code
_entity_poly.pdbx_strand_id
1 'polypeptide(L)'
;MTTLRFFAAARAAVGVDEVEVDSGGAGTDSGAGGGAGAGAGAGAGAGGAVLGGAVPGGAVLGGAVSGGAVLGDALRAVDAADPARWSTLQERCSYLVDGVTTRDRTTSLAGVAVVDVMPPFAGG
;
A
#
# COMPACT_ATOMS: atom_id res chain seq x y z
N MET A 1 7.51 -7.46 -3.52
CA MET A 1 6.04 -7.72 -3.55
C MET A 1 5.51 -7.63 -2.14
N THR A 2 4.67 -6.64 -1.90
CA THR A 2 3.99 -6.37 -0.62
C THR A 2 2.49 -6.33 -0.89
N THR A 3 1.70 -6.98 -0.03
CA THR A 3 0.23 -6.99 -0.15
C THR A 3 -0.36 -5.90 0.73
N LEU A 4 -1.09 -4.95 0.14
CA LEU A 4 -1.89 -3.98 0.88
C LEU A 4 -3.30 -4.52 1.08
N ARG A 5 -3.75 -4.62 2.32
CA ARG A 5 -5.11 -5.05 2.68
C ARG A 5 -5.93 -3.88 3.18
N PHE A 6 -7.11 -3.69 2.63
CA PHE A 6 -7.97 -2.55 2.95
C PHE A 6 -9.17 -2.97 3.78
N PHE A 7 -9.44 -2.23 4.85
CA PHE A 7 -10.55 -2.51 5.76
C PHE A 7 -11.56 -1.37 5.78
N ALA A 8 -12.82 -1.70 6.08
CA ALA A 8 -13.90 -0.75 6.33
C ALA A 8 -13.98 0.41 5.30
N ALA A 9 -13.83 1.66 5.75
CA ALA A 9 -13.93 2.84 4.89
C ALA A 9 -12.82 2.94 3.84
N ALA A 10 -11.64 2.34 4.09
CA ALA A 10 -10.54 2.28 3.12
C ALA A 10 -10.91 1.36 1.96
N ARG A 11 -11.43 0.15 2.26
CA ARG A 11 -11.97 -0.76 1.24
C ARG A 11 -13.05 -0.07 0.41
N ALA A 12 -13.98 0.63 1.05
CA ALA A 12 -15.06 1.33 0.35
C ALA A 12 -14.55 2.46 -0.57
N ALA A 13 -13.44 3.12 -0.21
CA ALA A 13 -12.83 4.16 -1.03
C ALA A 13 -11.99 3.59 -2.18
N VAL A 14 -11.27 2.49 -1.93
CA VAL A 14 -10.40 1.86 -2.93
C VAL A 14 -11.20 1.01 -3.91
N GLY A 15 -12.25 0.32 -3.45
CA GLY A 15 -13.12 -0.54 -4.26
C GLY A 15 -12.67 -2.00 -4.31
N VAL A 16 -11.49 -2.34 -3.79
CA VAL A 16 -10.98 -3.71 -3.66
C VAL A 16 -10.57 -4.01 -2.21
N ASP A 17 -10.49 -5.30 -1.90
CA ASP A 17 -10.06 -5.79 -0.58
C ASP A 17 -8.54 -5.78 -0.43
N GLU A 18 -7.80 -6.07 -1.51
CA GLU A 18 -6.35 -6.14 -1.51
C GLU A 18 -5.75 -5.64 -2.84
N VAL A 19 -4.53 -5.08 -2.76
CA VAL A 19 -3.72 -4.68 -3.91
C VAL A 19 -2.30 -5.21 -3.71
N GLU A 20 -1.75 -5.82 -4.76
CA GLU A 20 -0.33 -6.15 -4.79
C GLU A 20 0.50 -4.95 -5.22
N VAL A 21 1.52 -4.63 -4.44
CA VAL A 21 2.46 -3.56 -4.73
C VAL A 21 3.85 -4.11 -4.89
N ASP A 22 4.48 -3.75 -6.00
CA ASP A 22 5.92 -3.88 -6.11
C ASP A 22 6.57 -2.74 -5.32
N SER A 23 6.97 -3.09 -4.11
CA SER A 23 7.66 -2.25 -3.14
C SER A 23 9.16 -2.13 -3.40
N GLY A 24 9.65 -2.53 -4.58
CA GLY A 24 11.08 -2.54 -4.85
C GLY A 24 11.82 -3.43 -3.85
N GLY A 25 11.35 -4.68 -3.69
CA GLY A 25 12.05 -5.70 -2.92
C GLY A 25 13.15 -6.31 -3.78
N ALA A 26 14.40 -6.02 -3.44
CA ALA A 26 15.62 -6.49 -4.10
C ALA A 26 15.53 -7.93 -4.66
N GLY A 27 15.78 -8.05 -5.96
CA GLY A 27 16.42 -9.26 -6.49
C GLY A 27 17.89 -9.26 -6.07
N THR A 28 18.33 -10.42 -5.56
CA THR A 28 19.71 -10.88 -5.25
C THR A 28 20.32 -10.46 -3.90
N ASP A 29 20.32 -11.45 -2.99
CA ASP A 29 21.29 -11.74 -1.94
C ASP A 29 22.48 -10.79 -1.70
N SER A 30 22.49 -10.14 -0.53
CA SER A 30 23.60 -10.09 0.45
C SER A 30 23.37 -8.99 1.49
N GLY A 31 23.44 -9.37 2.77
CA GLY A 31 24.07 -8.63 3.87
C GLY A 31 23.69 -7.17 4.19
N ALA A 32 23.30 -6.97 5.46
CA ALA A 32 23.58 -5.80 6.31
C ALA A 32 23.01 -4.42 5.93
N GLY A 33 22.38 -3.77 6.91
CA GLY A 33 22.39 -2.31 7.01
C GLY A 33 21.05 -1.70 7.39
N GLY A 34 20.93 -1.27 8.66
CA GLY A 34 20.00 -0.21 9.01
C GLY A 34 20.41 1.10 8.34
N GLY A 35 19.43 1.93 8.03
CA GLY A 35 19.68 3.24 7.44
C GLY A 35 18.42 4.09 7.44
N ALA A 36 18.42 5.12 8.28
CA ALA A 36 17.55 6.27 8.17
C ALA A 36 17.75 6.92 6.78
N GLY A 37 16.65 7.29 6.11
CA GLY A 37 16.68 7.96 4.83
C GLY A 37 15.61 9.02 4.75
N ALA A 38 16.01 10.28 4.93
CA ALA A 38 15.24 11.45 4.56
C ALA A 38 15.11 11.53 3.03
N GLY A 39 13.95 11.95 2.53
CA GLY A 39 13.77 12.20 1.10
C GLY A 39 12.40 12.76 0.75
N ALA A 40 12.35 14.07 0.50
CA ALA A 40 11.23 14.73 -0.15
C ALA A 40 11.09 14.27 -1.60
N GLY A 41 9.86 14.16 -2.10
CA GLY A 41 9.61 13.84 -3.51
C GLY A 41 8.14 14.03 -3.89
N ALA A 42 7.89 15.11 -4.65
CA ALA A 42 6.69 15.29 -5.43
C ALA A 42 6.79 14.49 -6.74
N GLY A 43 5.67 14.00 -7.28
CA GLY A 43 5.58 13.78 -8.72
C GLY A 43 4.73 12.60 -9.19
N ALA A 44 3.89 12.94 -10.18
CA ALA A 44 3.55 12.16 -11.36
C ALA A 44 2.78 10.84 -11.18
N GLY A 45 1.47 10.92 -11.40
CA GLY A 45 0.64 9.74 -11.70
C GLY A 45 1.08 9.11 -13.01
N ALA A 46 1.49 7.85 -12.95
CA ALA A 46 1.64 6.97 -14.09
C ALA A 46 0.60 5.86 -13.95
N GLY A 47 -0.24 5.72 -14.98
CA GLY A 47 -1.28 4.68 -15.03
C GLY A 47 -0.67 3.29 -14.95
N GLY A 48 -1.09 2.51 -13.95
CA GLY A 48 -0.69 1.12 -13.76
C GLY A 48 -1.29 0.21 -14.83
N ALA A 49 -0.43 -0.55 -15.50
CA ALA A 49 -0.86 -1.59 -16.43
C ALA A 49 -1.45 -2.78 -15.66
N VAL A 50 -2.73 -3.07 -15.88
CA VAL A 50 -3.42 -4.23 -15.29
C VAL A 50 -3.05 -5.52 -16.02
N LEU A 51 -2.36 -6.43 -15.35
CA LEU A 51 -2.19 -7.82 -15.82
C LEU A 51 -3.08 -8.73 -14.96
N GLY A 52 -4.39 -8.71 -15.20
CA GLY A 52 -5.37 -9.48 -14.43
C GLY A 52 -5.58 -10.89 -14.97
N GLY A 53 -5.09 -11.91 -14.24
CA GLY A 53 -5.51 -13.30 -14.37
C GLY A 53 -6.57 -13.64 -13.32
N ALA A 54 -7.75 -14.07 -13.77
CA ALA A 54 -8.88 -14.38 -12.88
C ALA A 54 -8.67 -15.73 -12.15
N VAL A 55 -8.80 -15.73 -10.82
CA VAL A 55 -8.92 -16.94 -10.00
C VAL A 55 -10.38 -17.15 -9.56
N PRO A 56 -10.94 -18.37 -9.65
CA PRO A 56 -12.32 -18.62 -9.25
C PRO A 56 -12.40 -18.83 -7.73
N GLY A 57 -12.79 -17.79 -6.99
CA GLY A 57 -13.01 -17.89 -5.54
C GLY A 57 -12.77 -16.60 -4.76
N GLY A 58 -13.55 -15.55 -5.01
CA GLY A 58 -13.92 -14.59 -3.97
C GLY A 58 -12.91 -13.53 -3.49
N ALA A 59 -11.85 -13.21 -4.24
CA ALA A 59 -11.06 -11.99 -4.02
C ALA A 59 -10.85 -11.29 -5.36
N VAL A 60 -11.33 -10.05 -5.50
CA VAL A 60 -10.94 -9.20 -6.62
C VAL A 60 -9.52 -8.70 -6.35
N LEU A 61 -8.53 -9.33 -6.98
CA LEU A 61 -7.15 -8.87 -6.92
C LEU A 61 -7.06 -7.56 -7.72
N GLY A 62 -6.83 -6.44 -7.03
CA GLY A 62 -6.36 -5.23 -7.68
C GLY A 62 -5.01 -5.53 -8.30
N GLY A 63 -4.87 -5.34 -9.61
CA GLY A 63 -3.65 -5.71 -10.35
C GLY A 63 -2.37 -5.12 -9.74
N ALA A 64 -1.24 -5.78 -9.97
CA ALA A 64 0.04 -5.35 -9.42
C ALA A 64 0.41 -3.93 -9.90
N VAL A 65 0.71 -3.03 -8.96
CA VAL A 65 1.16 -1.65 -9.24
C VAL A 65 2.57 -1.43 -8.68
N SER A 66 3.37 -0.62 -9.37
CA SER A 66 4.68 -0.18 -8.85
C SER A 66 4.45 0.94 -7.84
N GLY A 67 4.73 0.69 -6.56
CA GLY A 67 4.39 1.61 -5.46
C GLY A 67 5.60 2.11 -4.67
N GLY A 68 6.82 1.86 -5.13
CA GLY A 68 8.02 2.37 -4.47
C GLY A 68 8.33 1.71 -3.13
N ALA A 69 9.53 1.97 -2.60
CA ALA A 69 10.06 1.27 -1.43
C ALA A 69 9.56 1.79 -0.07
N VAL A 70 8.65 2.75 -0.05
CA VAL A 70 8.13 3.37 1.17
C VAL A 70 6.61 3.34 1.20
N LEU A 71 6.06 3.25 2.41
CA LEU A 71 4.62 3.10 2.65
C LEU A 71 3.79 4.21 1.99
N GLY A 72 4.25 5.46 2.05
CA GLY A 72 3.54 6.60 1.48
C GLY A 72 3.41 6.55 -0.04
N ASP A 73 4.44 6.07 -0.74
CA ASP A 73 4.42 5.92 -2.19
C ASP A 73 3.49 4.77 -2.58
N ALA A 74 3.52 3.68 -1.82
CA ALA A 74 2.68 2.51 -2.08
C ALA A 74 1.19 2.86 -1.95
N LEU A 75 0.83 3.63 -0.91
CA LEU A 75 -0.54 4.12 -0.70
C LEU A 75 -1.01 5.10 -1.79
N ARG A 76 -0.11 5.92 -2.33
CA ARG A 76 -0.41 6.87 -3.42
C ARG A 76 -0.58 6.19 -4.77
N ALA A 77 0.11 5.07 -4.99
CA ALA A 77 0.04 4.29 -6.21
C ALA A 77 -1.27 3.49 -6.35
N VAL A 78 -2.04 3.33 -5.26
CA VAL A 78 -3.34 2.64 -5.28
C VAL A 78 -4.33 3.41 -6.16
N ASP A 79 -4.83 2.74 -7.19
CA ASP A 79 -5.93 3.23 -8.03
C ASP A 79 -7.26 3.08 -7.28
N ALA A 80 -7.68 4.13 -6.60
CA ALA A 80 -8.88 4.12 -5.76
C ALA A 80 -10.13 4.50 -6.56
N ALA A 81 -11.22 3.77 -6.36
CA ALA A 81 -12.53 4.10 -6.92
C ALA A 81 -13.04 5.50 -6.51
N ASP A 82 -12.68 5.97 -5.32
CA ASP A 82 -12.92 7.34 -4.81
C ASP A 82 -11.60 7.98 -4.32
N PRO A 83 -10.84 8.65 -5.20
CA PRO A 83 -9.54 9.24 -4.87
C PRO A 83 -9.63 10.37 -3.83
N ALA A 84 -10.72 11.16 -3.85
CA ALA A 84 -10.91 12.27 -2.93
C ALA A 84 -11.12 11.75 -1.50
N ARG A 85 -11.95 10.73 -1.33
CA ARG A 85 -12.11 10.06 -0.03
C ARG A 85 -10.86 9.31 0.40
N TRP A 86 -10.17 8.63 -0.54
CA TRP A 86 -8.93 7.90 -0.26
C TRP A 86 -7.84 8.82 0.30
N SER A 87 -7.58 9.96 -0.34
CA SER A 87 -6.58 10.93 0.12
C SER A 87 -6.84 11.43 1.54
N THR A 88 -8.11 11.70 1.88
CA THR A 88 -8.52 12.11 3.23
C THR A 88 -8.34 10.99 4.26
N LEU A 89 -8.60 9.73 3.88
CA LEU A 89 -8.44 8.59 4.76
C LEU A 89 -6.97 8.30 5.09
N GLN A 90 -6.05 8.47 4.14
CA GLN A 90 -4.62 8.21 4.34
C GLN A 90 -4.00 8.99 5.52
N GLU A 91 -4.54 10.17 5.84
CA GLU A 91 -4.06 10.99 6.97
C GLU A 91 -4.55 10.50 8.33
N ARG A 92 -5.65 9.73 8.33
CA ARG A 92 -6.35 9.29 9.54
C ARG A 92 -6.15 7.82 9.85
N CYS A 93 -5.79 7.02 8.83
CA CYS A 93 -5.55 5.58 8.97
C CYS A 93 -4.33 5.30 9.88
N SER A 94 -4.39 4.16 10.55
CA SER A 94 -3.21 3.46 11.08
C SER A 94 -2.86 2.30 10.15
N TYR A 95 -1.59 1.93 10.13
CA TYR A 95 -1.07 0.88 9.27
C TYR A 95 -0.43 -0.21 10.13
N LEU A 96 -0.63 -1.48 9.77
CA LEU A 96 0.15 -2.58 10.34
C LEU A 96 1.13 -3.06 9.27
N VAL A 97 2.42 -2.84 9.48
CA VAL A 97 3.50 -3.31 8.60
C VAL A 97 4.02 -4.62 9.20
N ASP A 98 3.71 -5.74 8.56
CA ASP A 98 3.92 -7.10 9.08
C ASP A 98 3.43 -7.27 10.54
N GLY A 99 2.26 -6.69 10.83
CA GLY A 99 1.64 -6.71 12.17
C GLY A 99 2.14 -5.63 13.14
N VAL A 100 3.19 -4.87 12.79
CA VAL A 100 3.68 -3.76 13.62
C VAL A 100 2.93 -2.48 13.28
N THR A 101 2.28 -1.88 14.29
CA THR A 101 1.52 -0.65 14.10
C THR A 101 2.42 0.56 13.86
N THR A 102 2.12 1.33 12.82
CA THR A 102 2.78 2.59 12.48
C THR A 102 1.78 3.58 11.88
N ARG A 103 2.06 4.88 12.04
CA ARG A 103 1.43 5.96 11.28
C ARG A 103 2.44 6.70 10.40
N ASP A 104 3.71 6.32 10.49
CA ASP A 104 4.78 6.93 9.73
C ASP A 104 4.75 6.41 8.30
N ARG A 105 4.35 7.27 7.36
CA ARG A 105 4.30 6.96 5.92
C ARG A 105 5.69 6.94 5.26
N THR A 106 6.74 7.31 5.98
CA THR A 106 8.13 7.15 5.52
C THR A 106 8.70 5.77 5.86
N THR A 107 7.92 4.90 6.53
CA THR A 107 8.31 3.51 6.82
C THR A 107 8.69 2.77 5.53
N SER A 108 9.87 2.16 5.53
CA SER A 108 10.35 1.31 4.43
C SER A 108 9.51 0.04 4.32
N LEU A 109 9.21 -0.36 3.08
CA LEU A 109 8.54 -1.62 2.74
C LEU A 109 9.53 -2.72 2.30
N ALA A 110 10.84 -2.47 2.42
CA ALA A 110 11.85 -3.47 2.09
C ALA A 110 11.70 -4.72 2.97
N GLY A 111 11.45 -5.86 2.33
CA GLY A 111 11.23 -7.14 3.02
C GLY A 111 9.85 -7.29 3.68
N VAL A 112 8.96 -6.30 3.52
CA VAL A 112 7.61 -6.34 4.08
C VAL A 112 6.69 -7.20 3.22
N ALA A 113 6.03 -8.17 3.84
CA ALA A 113 5.10 -9.05 3.15
C ALA A 113 3.68 -8.44 3.08
N VAL A 114 3.19 -7.89 4.20
CA VAL A 114 1.80 -7.46 4.34
C VAL A 114 1.73 -6.08 5.00
N VAL A 115 0.82 -5.24 4.49
CA VAL A 115 0.43 -3.98 5.09
C VAL A 115 -1.09 -3.92 5.26
N ASP A 116 -1.58 -3.84 6.50
CA ASP A 116 -3.00 -3.65 6.76
C ASP A 116 -3.34 -2.16 6.91
N VAL A 117 -4.28 -1.67 6.10
CA VAL A 117 -4.77 -0.29 6.12
C VAL A 117 -6.03 -0.22 6.97
N MET A 118 -5.88 0.32 8.18
CA MET A 118 -6.96 0.42 9.16
C MET A 118 -7.43 1.86 9.31
N PRO A 119 -8.52 2.28 8.65
CA PRO A 119 -9.13 3.58 8.92
C PRO A 119 -9.61 3.64 10.37
N PRO A 120 -9.68 4.84 10.96
CA PRO A 120 -10.27 4.97 12.29
C PRO A 120 -11.70 4.42 12.22
N PHE A 121 -12.03 3.53 13.14
CA PHE A 121 -13.42 3.12 13.31
C PHE A 121 -14.22 4.40 13.55
N ALA A 122 -15.22 4.64 12.70
CA ALA A 122 -16.28 5.58 13.04
C ALA A 122 -17.03 4.94 14.20
N GLY A 123 -16.53 5.12 15.42
CA GLY A 123 -17.26 4.81 16.63
C GLY A 123 -18.59 5.55 16.54
N GLY A 124 -19.68 4.80 16.56
CA GLY A 124 -21.00 5.35 16.84
C GLY A 124 -21.08 5.84 18.28
#